data_AF-A0AAW2NA62-F1
#
_entry.id   AF-A0AAW2NA62-F1
#
_cell.length_a   1.000
_cell.length_b   1.000
_cell.length_c   1.000
_cell.angle_alpha   90.00
_cell.angle_beta   90.00
_cell.angle_gamma   90.00
#
_symmetry.space_group_name_H-M   'P 1'
#
loop_
_entity.id
_entity.type
_entity.pdbx_description
1 polymer ?
#
loop_
_entity_poly.entity_id
_entity_poly.type
_entity_poly.pdbx_seq_one_letter_code
_entity_poly.pdbx_strand_id
1 'polypeptide(L)'
;MARYEALYGRRYRSPICWDIKGLRQLEGPELVQEMVEKIQIVQKCLKAAQDRQKSYAGKHRMKMEYGIGVKVFLKVSPWNGILRFGKQEKLSPR
;
A
#
# COMPACT_ATOMS: atom_id res chain seq x y z
N MET A 1 22.46 7.49 -8.30
CA MET A 1 21.79 8.78 -8.54
C MET A 1 20.29 8.55 -8.47
N ALA A 2 19.61 9.19 -7.51
CA ALA A 2 18.15 9.11 -7.41
C ALA A 2 17.50 9.73 -8.66
N ARG A 3 16.36 9.21 -9.13
CA ARG A 3 15.72 9.63 -10.41
C ARG A 3 15.54 11.15 -10.56
N TYR A 4 15.27 11.87 -9.47
CA TYR A 4 15.11 13.33 -9.45
C TYR A 4 16.43 14.09 -9.73
N GLU A 5 17.54 13.65 -9.15
CA GLU A 5 18.83 14.36 -9.26
C GLU A 5 19.41 14.25 -10.66
N ALA A 6 19.17 13.11 -11.34
CA ALA A 6 19.56 12.92 -12.72
C ALA A 6 18.78 13.80 -13.71
N LEU A 7 17.51 14.10 -13.42
CA LEU A 7 16.64 14.91 -14.28
C LEU A 7 16.87 16.41 -14.11
N TYR A 8 17.15 16.87 -12.88
CA TYR A 8 17.17 18.30 -12.56
C TYR A 8 18.53 18.82 -12.10
N GLY A 9 19.55 17.95 -11.95
CA GLY A 9 20.89 18.35 -11.52
C GLY A 9 20.97 18.97 -10.12
N ARG A 10 19.88 18.92 -9.35
CA ARG A 10 19.79 19.46 -7.99
C ARG A 10 19.57 18.31 -7.02
N ARG A 11 20.19 18.41 -5.84
CA ARG A 11 19.93 17.47 -4.74
C ARG A 11 18.47 17.55 -4.33
N TYR A 12 17.83 16.40 -4.17
CA TYR A 12 16.43 16.34 -3.73
C TYR A 12 16.28 16.96 -2.34
N ARG A 13 15.47 18.02 -2.21
CA ARG A 13 15.05 18.57 -0.91
C ARG A 13 13.70 17.97 -0.56
N SER A 14 13.69 16.92 0.26
CA SER A 14 12.45 16.32 0.73
C SER A 14 11.71 17.29 1.69
N PRO A 15 10.38 17.40 1.64
CA PRO A 15 9.60 18.19 2.61
C PRO A 15 9.79 17.73 4.06
N ILE A 16 10.20 16.46 4.25
CA ILE A 16 10.46 15.85 5.55
C ILE A 16 11.63 16.53 6.28
N CYS A 17 12.52 17.26 5.58
CA CYS A 17 13.67 17.94 6.19
C CYS A 17 13.36 19.30 6.84
N TRP A 18 12.13 19.80 6.78
CA TRP A 18 11.81 21.12 7.32
C TRP A 18 11.58 21.13 8.83
N ASP A 19 11.19 19.99 9.41
CA ASP A 19 10.57 19.97 10.74
C ASP A 19 11.51 19.55 11.88
N ILE A 20 12.71 19.07 11.57
CA ILE A 20 13.69 18.67 12.61
C ILE A 20 14.16 19.89 13.43
N LYS A 21 14.03 21.11 12.89
CA LYS A 21 14.37 22.35 13.60
C LYS A 21 13.27 22.85 14.53
N GLY A 22 12.00 22.44 14.34
CA GLY A 22 10.86 22.87 15.17
C GLY A 22 10.74 22.13 16.51
N LEU A 23 11.31 20.93 16.61
CA LEU A 23 11.37 20.15 17.86
C LEU A 23 12.34 20.71 18.92
N ARG A 24 13.10 21.77 18.62
CA ARG A 24 14.13 22.30 19.52
C ARG A 24 13.60 23.27 20.59
N GLN A 25 12.31 23.61 20.57
CA GLN A 25 11.65 24.52 21.51
C GLN A 25 10.60 23.83 22.38
N LEU A 26 10.84 22.57 22.77
CA LEU A 26 9.99 21.90 23.76
C LEU A 26 10.51 22.26 25.15
N GLU A 27 10.15 23.46 25.60
CA GLU A 27 10.48 24.00 26.91
C GLU A 27 9.61 23.32 27.99
N GLY A 28 9.92 22.08 28.36
CA GLY A 28 9.32 21.43 29.54
C GLY A 28 9.44 19.89 29.59
N PRO A 29 9.87 19.29 30.72
CA PRO A 29 9.96 17.83 30.86
C PRO A 29 8.58 17.14 30.81
N GLU A 30 7.51 17.83 31.21
CA GLU A 30 6.13 17.31 31.17
C GLU A 30 5.64 17.12 29.73
N LEU A 31 5.87 18.10 28.85
CA LEU A 31 5.51 18.00 27.43
C LEU A 31 6.27 16.85 26.75
N VAL A 32 7.55 16.66 27.09
CA VAL A 32 8.36 15.54 26.60
C VAL A 32 7.76 14.20 27.01
N GLN A 33 7.30 14.06 28.25
CA GLN A 33 6.64 12.84 28.74
C GLN A 33 5.34 12.58 27.97
N GLU A 34 4.47 13.59 27.82
CA GLU A 34 3.23 13.46 27.04
C GLU A 34 3.49 13.05 25.58
N MET A 35 4.52 13.59 24.94
CA MET A 35 4.87 13.23 23.57
C MET A 35 5.40 11.80 23.49
N VAL A 36 6.19 11.35 24.46
CA VAL A 36 6.67 9.97 24.51
C VAL A 36 5.49 9.00 24.65
N GLU A 37 4.50 9.31 25.49
CA GLU A 37 3.28 8.51 25.62
C GLU A 37 2.48 8.45 24.30
N LYS A 38 2.29 9.60 23.64
CA LYS A 38 1.62 9.68 22.35
C LYS A 38 2.37 8.89 21.27
N ILE A 39 3.70 8.98 21.22
CA ILE A 39 4.55 8.21 20.30
C ILE A 39 4.40 6.71 20.56
N GLN A 40 4.39 6.28 21.82
CA GLN A 40 4.19 4.87 22.16
C GLN A 40 2.83 4.35 21.69
N ILE A 41 1.76 5.15 21.83
CA ILE A 41 0.43 4.79 21.31
C ILE A 41 0.47 4.63 19.79
N VAL A 42 1.05 5.60 19.07
CA VAL A 42 1.15 5.56 17.60
C VAL A 42 1.96 4.34 17.14
N GLN A 43 3.09 4.04 17.80
CA GLN A 43 3.90 2.86 17.50
C GLN A 43 3.12 1.55 17.71
N LYS A 44 2.37 1.43 18.82
CA LYS A 44 1.50 0.27 19.08
C LYS A 44 0.43 0.11 18.01
N CYS A 45 -0.25 1.19 17.63
CA CYS A 45 -1.26 1.19 16.57
C CYS A 45 -0.68 0.78 15.21
N LEU A 46 0.47 1.32 14.84
CA LEU A 46 1.16 0.97 13.59
C LEU A 46 1.56 -0.49 13.56
N LYS A 47 2.11 -1.02 14.68
CA LYS A 47 2.49 -2.43 14.76
C LYS A 47 1.27 -3.36 14.64
N ALA A 48 0.18 -3.04 15.36
CA ALA A 48 -1.06 -3.80 15.25
C ALA A 48 -1.64 -3.79 13.82
N ALA A 49 -1.58 -2.65 13.11
CA ALA A 49 -2.01 -2.57 11.72
C ALA A 49 -1.15 -3.42 10.79
N GLN A 50 0.18 -3.37 10.93
CA GLN A 50 1.12 -4.20 10.17
C GLN A 50 0.90 -5.69 10.44
N ASP A 51 0.71 -6.09 11.69
CA ASP A 51 0.49 -7.49 12.06
C ASP A 51 -0.84 -8.02 11.50
N ARG A 52 -1.91 -7.19 11.52
CA ARG A 52 -3.17 -7.51 10.81
C ARG A 52 -2.94 -7.72 9.32
N GLN A 53 -2.22 -6.81 8.66
CA GLN A 53 -1.92 -6.92 7.24
C GLN A 53 -1.10 -8.18 6.92
N LYS A 54 -0.10 -8.50 7.74
CA LYS A 54 0.71 -9.73 7.61
C LYS A 54 -0.13 -10.99 7.81
N SER A 55 -1.07 -11.00 8.74
CA SER A 55 -2.00 -12.12 8.96
C SER A 55 -2.87 -12.39 7.73
N TYR A 56 -3.45 -11.35 7.12
CA TYR A 56 -4.21 -11.48 5.87
C TYR A 56 -3.33 -11.96 4.71
N ALA A 57 -2.16 -11.33 4.53
CA ALA A 57 -1.25 -11.70 3.45
C ALA A 57 -0.69 -13.12 3.61
N GLY A 58 -0.39 -13.56 4.84
CA GLY A 58 0.15 -14.89 5.12
C GLY A 58 -0.83 -16.01 4.81
N LYS A 59 -2.11 -15.86 5.19
CA LYS A 59 -3.16 -16.85 4.91
C LYS A 59 -3.43 -17.02 3.41
N HIS A 60 -3.32 -15.94 2.63
CA HIS A 60 -3.54 -15.99 1.16
C HIS A 60 -2.26 -16.27 0.35
N ARG A 61 -1.08 -16.27 0.96
CA ARG A 61 0.21 -16.62 0.30
C ARG A 61 0.67 -18.06 0.57
N MET A 62 0.07 -18.75 1.54
CA MET A 62 0.27 -20.18 1.74
C MET A 62 -0.28 -20.95 0.52
N LYS A 63 0.49 -21.92 0.01
CA LYS A 63 -0.03 -22.90 -0.94
C LYS A 63 -1.13 -23.67 -0.22
N MET A 64 -2.38 -23.46 -0.63
CA MET A 64 -3.52 -24.11 0.01
C MET A 64 -3.53 -25.57 -0.42
N GLU A 65 -3.25 -26.48 0.51
CA GLU A 65 -3.33 -27.92 0.30
C GLU A 65 -4.76 -28.38 0.59
N TYR A 66 -5.40 -29.04 -0.37
CA TYR A 66 -6.75 -29.54 -0.24
C TYR A 66 -6.72 -31.05 -0.03
N GLY A 67 -7.46 -31.52 0.99
CA GLY A 67 -7.67 -32.95 1.18
C GLY A 67 -8.47 -33.58 0.04
N ILE A 68 -8.27 -34.88 -0.17
CA ILE A 68 -9.04 -35.65 -1.15
C ILE A 68 -10.53 -35.60 -0.76
N GLY A 69 -11.40 -35.21 -1.71
CA GLY A 69 -12.86 -35.10 -1.50
C GLY A 69 -13.38 -33.70 -1.14
N VAL A 70 -12.52 -32.69 -1.01
CA VAL A 70 -12.95 -31.29 -0.78
C VAL A 70 -13.30 -30.62 -2.12
N LYS A 71 -14.52 -30.08 -2.22
CA LYS A 71 -14.94 -29.27 -3.39
C LYS A 71 -14.30 -27.88 -3.32
N VAL A 72 -13.58 -27.49 -4.37
CA VAL A 72 -12.93 -26.18 -4.49
C VAL A 72 -13.39 -25.47 -5.75
N PHE A 73 -13.46 -24.13 -5.70
CA PHE A 73 -13.74 -23.32 -6.88
C PHE A 73 -12.44 -23.03 -7.64
N LEU A 74 -12.38 -23.48 -8.90
CA LEU A 74 -11.29 -23.11 -9.80
C LEU A 74 -11.50 -21.67 -10.26
N LYS A 75 -10.53 -20.79 -10.00
CA LYS A 75 -10.53 -19.43 -10.54
C LYS A 75 -10.19 -19.50 -12.02
N VAL A 76 -11.21 -19.48 -12.87
CA VAL A 76 -11.07 -19.40 -14.32
C VAL A 76 -11.07 -17.93 -14.73
N SER A 77 -10.02 -17.47 -15.42
CA SER A 77 -10.10 -16.20 -16.14
C SER A 77 -11.09 -16.38 -17.29
N PRO A 78 -12.14 -15.55 -17.40
CA PRO A 78 -13.06 -15.65 -18.53
C PRO A 78 -12.25 -15.49 -19.81
N TRP A 79 -12.32 -16.48 -20.70
CA TRP A 79 -11.72 -16.42 -22.05
C TRP A 79 -12.37 -15.34 -22.94
N ASN A 80 -13.32 -14.59 -22.39
CA ASN A 80 -14.15 -13.63 -23.09
C ASN A 80 -13.41 -12.31 -23.26
N GLY A 81 -12.40 -12.33 -24.15
CA GLY A 81 -11.61 -11.16 -24.52
C GLY A 81 -10.85 -11.28 -25.85
N ILE A 82 -10.66 -12.49 -26.40
CA ILE A 82 -9.92 -12.69 -27.67
C ILE A 82 -10.82 -12.53 -28.92
N LEU A 83 -12.13 -12.51 -28.76
CA LEU A 83 -13.06 -12.31 -29.88
C LEU A 83 -14.02 -11.16 -29.56
N ARG A 84 -13.49 -9.93 -29.55
CA ARG A 84 -14.33 -8.74 -29.72
C ARG A 84 -14.82 -8.70 -31.17
N PHE A 85 -15.82 -9.53 -31.50
CA PHE A 85 -16.70 -9.21 -32.61
C PHE A 85 -17.42 -7.92 -32.22
N GLY A 86 -16.87 -6.78 -32.66
CA GLY A 86 -17.70 -5.61 -32.84
C GLY A 86 -18.82 -6.03 -33.77
N LYS A 87 -20.06 -5.99 -33.28
CA LYS A 87 -21.24 -6.09 -34.12
C LYS A 87 -21.07 -4.98 -35.17
N GLN A 88 -20.69 -5.32 -36.40
CA GLN A 88 -20.74 -4.37 -37.51
C GLN A 88 -22.22 -4.04 -37.69
N GLU A 89 -22.68 -2.99 -37.03
CA GLU A 89 -23.90 -2.31 -37.43
C GLU A 89 -23.75 -1.98 -38.91
N LYS A 90 -24.68 -2.50 -39.73
CA LYS A 90 -24.79 -2.07 -41.12
C LYS A 90 -25.04 -0.57 -41.10
N LEU A 91 -24.21 0.18 -41.83
CA LEU A 91 -24.49 1.58 -42.15
C LEU A 91 -25.85 1.64 -42.85
N SER A 92 -26.82 2.33 -42.24
CA SER A 92 -28.08 2.65 -42.91
C SER A 92 -27.84 3.71 -43.98
N PRO A 93 -28.30 3.52 -45.23
CA PRO A 93 -28.32 4.59 -46.23
C PRO A 93 -29.37 5.64 -45.87
N ARG A 94 -29.13 6.87 -46.36
CA ARG A 94 -29.97 8.08 -46.21
C ARG A 94 -31.47 7.85 -46.34
#